data_AF-A0A936IGP3-F1
#
_entry.id   AF-A0A936IGP3-F1
#
_cell.length_a   1.000
_cell.length_b   1.000
_cell.length_c   1.000
_cell.angle_alpha   90.00
_cell.angle_beta   90.00
_cell.angle_gamma   90.00
#
_symmetry.space_group_name_H-M   'P 1'
#
loop_
_entity.id
_entity.type
_entity.pdbx_description
1 polymer ?
#
loop_
_entity_poly.entity_id
_entity_poly.type
_entity_poly.pdbx_seq_one_letter_code
_entity_poly.pdbx_strand_id
1 'polypeptide(L)'
;MYAPHRRSRGPSSAAAGRWRAYACRAERALLRYLSSAGQAEPETVARLVASVLSPRLRRNLLARLGRAGWLEPGARIPFDVLDGSGGPRFARGARREFVRLALFGPAGQGLPQRDRHRMVVYQQLCAEIMRSAVDEASLARVVNAAMNHPDVHSDAELASMLRAFIAERQASLRTLRTPDEIHSEREHTSKLQHGFDLPRAAGPPTRDEVLDTFSRVRREFQSHASQYEAQRALAALARLRELRSRFPVHVPVDALQACEEQYDKLLKDIGVYRRQIKELSEQGAAAALAGDTERATWVMRRLEAVHRLLPTLLPAEQLATLRREILTRATEYEQHVAAMQLRQRKHEVIVQIKSLGATVHRFHMIAARCAPESAEYQQAEQEYREALQVIRGLNTEWLSSLLLELEALVDELEDPTGQTQTQLDAFITNVRTALNRLCIEIRAHQQRAAGGAGVASAGSFTPPPAAS
;
A
#
# COMPACT_ATOMS: atom_id res chain seq x y z
N MET A 1 55.28 34.37 -31.83
CA MET A 1 54.22 35.16 -31.15
C MET A 1 52.87 34.55 -31.51
N TYR A 2 52.33 33.71 -30.64
CA TYR A 2 50.98 33.18 -30.75
C TYR A 2 50.27 33.44 -29.43
N ALA A 3 49.20 34.22 -29.50
CA ALA A 3 48.36 34.56 -28.35
C ALA A 3 47.74 33.28 -27.75
N PRO A 4 47.65 33.16 -26.42
CA PRO A 4 46.95 32.04 -25.82
C PRO A 4 45.45 32.18 -26.07
N HIS A 5 44.87 31.16 -26.72
CA HIS A 5 43.43 31.01 -26.83
C HIS A 5 42.79 31.06 -25.45
N ARG A 6 42.05 32.15 -25.19
CA ARG A 6 41.06 32.22 -24.11
C ARG A 6 40.13 31.01 -24.24
N ARG A 7 40.25 30.05 -23.33
CA ARG A 7 39.21 29.06 -23.07
C ARG A 7 37.97 29.82 -22.61
N SER A 8 36.99 29.94 -23.50
CA SER A 8 35.64 30.36 -23.15
C SER A 8 35.08 29.34 -22.17
N ARG A 9 35.05 29.67 -20.88
CA ARG A 9 34.19 28.99 -19.91
C ARG A 9 32.75 29.29 -20.32
N GLY A 10 32.15 28.40 -21.11
CA GLY A 10 30.76 28.48 -21.50
C GLY A 10 29.82 28.29 -20.28
N PRO A 11 28.80 29.15 -20.10
CA PRO A 11 27.85 29.05 -18.99
C PRO A 11 26.80 27.98 -19.30
N SER A 12 27.17 26.69 -19.24
CA SER A 12 26.27 25.58 -19.64
C SER A 12 25.84 24.64 -18.51
N SER A 13 26.49 24.64 -17.35
CA SER A 13 26.22 23.65 -16.29
C SER A 13 25.00 24.00 -15.40
N ALA A 14 24.89 25.25 -14.93
CA ALA A 14 23.88 25.62 -13.94
C ALA A 14 22.44 25.65 -14.49
N ALA A 15 22.25 26.07 -15.75
CA ALA A 15 20.94 26.09 -16.38
C ALA A 15 20.43 24.68 -16.68
N ALA A 16 21.30 23.78 -17.17
CA ALA A 16 20.97 22.38 -17.40
C ALA A 16 20.62 21.65 -16.09
N GLY A 17 21.37 21.92 -15.01
CA GLY A 17 21.07 21.40 -13.68
C GLY A 17 19.70 21.82 -13.15
N ARG A 18 19.31 23.09 -13.36
CA ARG A 18 17.99 23.59 -12.94
C ARG A 18 16.82 22.91 -13.66
N TRP A 19 16.91 22.71 -14.97
CA TRP A 19 15.83 22.03 -15.72
C TRP A 19 15.71 20.55 -15.40
N ARG A 20 16.83 19.86 -15.13
CA ARG A 20 16.81 18.49 -14.60
C ARG A 20 16.14 18.43 -13.22
N ALA A 21 16.46 19.36 -12.33
CA ALA A 21 15.83 19.44 -11.02
C ALA A 21 14.32 19.69 -11.12
N TYR A 22 13.88 20.55 -12.05
CA TYR A 22 12.45 20.74 -12.33
C TYR A 22 11.80 19.47 -12.88
N ALA A 23 12.46 18.75 -13.80
CA ALA A 23 11.92 17.50 -14.35
C ALA A 23 11.71 16.45 -13.26
N CYS A 24 12.70 16.21 -12.38
CA CYS A 24 12.56 15.25 -11.28
C CYS A 24 11.48 15.65 -10.26
N ARG A 25 11.22 16.95 -10.05
CA ARG A 25 10.13 17.41 -9.17
C ARG A 25 8.78 17.23 -9.83
N ALA A 26 8.67 17.57 -11.12
CA ALA A 26 7.45 17.38 -11.90
C ALA A 26 7.08 15.91 -12.00
N GLU A 27 8.05 15.03 -12.26
CA GLU A 27 7.86 13.59 -12.34
C GLU A 27 7.32 13.03 -11.02
N ARG A 28 7.88 13.42 -9.87
CA ARG A 28 7.35 13.04 -8.55
C ARG A 28 5.94 13.56 -8.28
N ALA A 29 5.63 14.79 -8.70
CA ALA A 29 4.28 15.34 -8.58
C ALA A 29 3.27 14.56 -9.44
N LEU A 30 3.68 14.22 -10.67
CA LEU A 30 2.86 13.50 -11.63
C LEU A 30 2.64 12.04 -11.22
N LEU A 31 3.67 11.34 -10.73
CA LEU A 31 3.54 9.97 -10.21
C LEU A 31 2.61 9.90 -9.00
N ARG A 32 2.67 10.88 -8.09
CA ARG A 32 1.72 10.96 -6.97
C ARG A 32 0.29 11.12 -7.45
N TYR A 33 0.04 12.04 -8.37
CA TYR A 33 -1.29 12.22 -8.95
C TYR A 33 -1.78 10.96 -9.67
N LEU A 34 -0.92 10.31 -10.46
CA LEU A 34 -1.27 9.10 -11.19
C LEU A 34 -1.51 7.90 -10.27
N SER A 35 -0.86 7.83 -9.10
CA SER A 35 -1.13 6.76 -8.12
C SER A 35 -2.54 6.83 -7.51
N SER A 36 -3.16 8.02 -7.48
CA SER A 36 -4.53 8.20 -6.98
C SER A 36 -5.58 8.20 -8.10
N ALA A 37 -5.29 8.82 -9.24
CA ALA A 37 -6.26 9.02 -10.32
C ALA A 37 -6.17 7.95 -11.43
N GLY A 38 -5.10 7.15 -11.48
CA GLY A 38 -4.82 6.14 -12.51
C GLY A 38 -4.43 6.71 -13.87
N GLN A 39 -5.13 7.75 -14.34
CA GLN A 39 -4.96 8.36 -15.66
C GLN A 39 -5.01 9.89 -15.56
N ALA A 40 -4.42 10.58 -16.54
CA ALA A 40 -4.52 12.03 -16.65
C ALA A 40 -4.59 12.43 -18.12
N GLU A 41 -5.53 13.32 -18.44
CA GLU A 41 -5.62 13.97 -19.75
C GLU A 41 -4.34 14.76 -20.06
N PRO A 42 -3.95 14.91 -21.35
CA PRO A 42 -2.73 15.63 -21.75
C PRO A 42 -2.64 17.04 -21.16
N GLU A 43 -3.77 17.74 -21.08
CA GLU A 43 -3.82 19.07 -20.48
C GLU A 43 -3.53 19.04 -18.97
N THR A 44 -4.08 18.05 -18.26
CA THR A 44 -3.87 17.85 -16.82
C THR A 44 -2.41 17.53 -16.54
N VAL A 45 -1.77 16.71 -17.37
CA VAL A 45 -0.32 16.43 -17.30
C VAL A 45 0.49 17.70 -17.46
N ALA A 46 0.23 18.46 -18.53
CA ALA A 46 0.97 19.68 -18.81
C ALA A 46 0.81 20.69 -17.67
N ARG A 47 -0.38 20.82 -17.10
CA ARG A 47 -0.65 21.70 -15.95
C ARG A 47 0.07 21.23 -14.68
N LEU A 48 0.07 19.93 -14.37
CA LEU A 48 0.76 19.34 -13.23
C LEU A 48 2.28 19.49 -13.36
N VAL A 49 2.84 19.16 -14.52
CA VAL A 49 4.27 19.32 -14.80
C VAL A 49 4.66 20.79 -14.72
N ALA A 50 3.90 21.70 -15.30
CA ALA A 50 4.19 23.13 -15.26
C ALA A 50 4.01 23.76 -13.86
N SER A 51 3.35 23.08 -12.92
CA SER A 51 3.12 23.58 -11.55
C SER A 51 4.41 23.76 -10.74
N VAL A 52 5.48 23.01 -11.05
CA VAL A 52 6.77 23.11 -10.36
C VAL A 52 7.62 24.30 -10.82
N LEU A 53 7.16 25.03 -11.83
CA LEU A 53 7.80 26.22 -12.36
C LEU A 53 7.29 27.49 -11.66
N SER A 54 8.07 28.57 -11.72
CA SER A 54 7.59 29.89 -11.31
C SER A 54 6.35 30.33 -12.13
N PRO A 55 5.46 31.18 -11.59
CA PRO A 55 4.20 31.56 -12.26
C PRO A 55 4.38 32.11 -13.67
N ARG A 56 5.47 32.87 -13.92
CA ARG A 56 5.80 33.41 -15.25
C ARG A 56 6.21 32.31 -16.23
N LEU A 57 7.04 31.35 -15.79
CA LEU A 57 7.49 30.24 -16.62
C LEU A 57 6.36 29.25 -16.90
N ARG A 58 5.51 28.97 -15.92
CA ARG A 58 4.31 28.15 -16.06
C ARG A 58 3.39 28.69 -17.15
N ARG A 59 2.99 29.97 -17.05
CA ARG A 59 2.13 30.63 -18.05
C ARG A 59 2.75 30.59 -19.44
N ASN A 60 4.04 30.90 -19.55
CA ASN A 60 4.75 30.89 -20.82
C ASN A 60 4.83 29.51 -21.46
N LEU A 61 5.04 28.45 -20.68
CA LEU A 61 5.08 27.09 -21.19
C LEU A 61 3.70 26.66 -21.69
N LEU A 62 2.66 26.78 -20.86
CA LEU A 62 1.30 26.38 -21.22
C LEU A 62 0.79 27.15 -22.45
N ALA A 63 1.05 28.46 -22.52
CA ALA A 63 0.68 29.27 -23.69
C ALA A 63 1.43 28.88 -24.98
N ARG A 64 2.62 28.27 -24.87
CA ARG A 64 3.38 27.78 -26.04
C ARG A 64 2.91 26.40 -26.47
N LEU A 65 2.60 25.52 -25.52
CA LEU A 65 1.99 24.22 -25.81
C LEU A 65 0.58 24.38 -26.41
N GLY A 66 -0.24 25.28 -25.86
CA GLY A 66 -1.55 25.60 -26.40
C GLY A 66 -1.50 26.20 -27.81
N ARG A 67 -0.58 27.14 -28.07
CA ARG A 67 -0.37 27.69 -29.43
C ARG A 67 0.09 26.65 -30.46
N ALA A 68 0.71 25.56 -30.01
CA ALA A 68 1.09 24.45 -30.89
C ALA A 68 -0.06 23.45 -31.10
N GLY A 69 -1.24 23.67 -30.51
CA GLY A 69 -2.36 22.72 -30.53
C GLY A 69 -2.12 21.47 -29.68
N TRP A 70 -1.09 21.45 -28.85
CA TRP A 70 -0.63 20.25 -28.14
C TRP A 70 -1.34 19.98 -26.81
N LEU A 71 -2.23 20.88 -26.40
CA LEU A 71 -3.04 20.71 -25.19
C LEU A 71 -4.49 20.30 -25.52
N GLU A 72 -4.83 20.16 -26.79
CA GLU A 72 -6.17 19.75 -27.20
C GLU A 72 -6.38 18.24 -26.93
N PRO A 73 -7.58 17.80 -26.49
CA PRO A 73 -7.85 16.40 -26.20
C PRO A 73 -7.59 15.44 -27.39
N GLY A 74 -7.69 15.93 -28.62
CA GLY A 74 -7.44 15.17 -29.86
C GLY A 74 -6.06 15.37 -30.47
N ALA A 75 -5.13 16.06 -29.80
CA ALA A 75 -3.83 16.40 -30.36
C ALA A 75 -2.99 15.15 -30.68
N ARG A 76 -2.68 14.94 -31.97
CA ARG A 76 -1.75 13.89 -32.41
C ARG A 76 -0.35 14.45 -32.52
N ILE A 77 0.45 14.22 -31.49
CA ILE A 77 1.83 14.73 -31.40
C ILE A 77 2.80 13.60 -31.78
N PRO A 78 3.59 13.73 -32.86
CA PRO A 78 4.62 12.74 -33.19
C PRO A 78 5.64 12.59 -32.05
N PHE A 79 6.00 11.35 -31.71
CA PHE A 79 6.89 11.06 -30.58
C PHE A 79 8.29 11.67 -30.73
N ASP A 80 8.74 11.81 -31.98
CA ASP A 80 10.02 12.36 -32.41
C ASP A 80 10.01 13.87 -32.67
N VAL A 81 8.87 14.55 -32.46
CA VAL A 81 8.73 16.01 -32.71
C VAL A 81 9.72 16.86 -31.90
N LEU A 82 10.22 16.31 -30.80
CA LEU A 82 11.20 16.94 -29.92
C LEU A 82 12.66 16.57 -30.25
N ASP A 83 12.86 15.51 -31.04
CA ASP A 83 14.16 14.94 -31.36
C ASP A 83 14.65 15.37 -32.76
N GLY A 84 13.75 15.84 -33.64
CA GLY A 84 14.08 16.38 -34.96
C GLY A 84 14.64 17.81 -34.96
N SER A 85 15.48 18.12 -35.95
CA SER A 85 16.04 19.47 -36.19
C SER A 85 14.97 20.54 -36.49
N GLY A 86 13.76 20.12 -36.87
CA GLY A 86 12.57 20.95 -37.07
C GLY A 86 11.73 21.24 -35.81
N GLY A 87 12.04 20.63 -34.65
CA GLY A 87 11.23 20.78 -33.44
C GLY A 87 11.19 22.22 -32.89
N PRO A 88 10.15 22.63 -32.16
CA PRO A 88 9.98 24.01 -31.72
C PRO A 88 11.10 24.48 -30.79
N ARG A 89 11.59 25.70 -31.01
CA ARG A 89 12.75 26.28 -30.30
C ARG A 89 12.64 26.24 -28.77
N PHE A 90 11.42 26.28 -28.24
CA PHE A 90 11.17 26.27 -26.79
C PHE A 90 11.39 24.90 -26.13
N ALA A 91 11.44 23.83 -26.92
CA ALA A 91 11.60 22.47 -26.45
C ALA A 91 13.02 21.90 -26.70
N ARG A 92 13.95 22.72 -27.19
CA ARG A 92 15.34 22.29 -27.47
C ARG A 92 16.25 22.43 -26.25
N GLY A 93 17.36 21.69 -26.27
CA GLY A 93 18.44 21.79 -25.29
C GLY A 93 18.04 21.33 -23.89
N ALA A 94 18.48 22.05 -22.86
CA ALA A 94 18.29 21.68 -21.45
C ALA A 94 16.83 21.52 -21.00
N ARG A 95 15.86 22.08 -21.75
CA ARG A 95 14.42 22.03 -21.42
C ARG A 95 13.71 20.82 -22.01
N ARG A 96 14.38 20.09 -22.91
CA ARG A 96 13.76 19.02 -23.71
C ARG A 96 13.06 17.99 -22.86
N GLU A 97 13.75 17.42 -21.88
CA GLU A 97 13.19 16.38 -21.00
C GLU A 97 12.00 16.88 -20.19
N PHE A 98 12.04 18.15 -19.75
CA PHE A 98 10.93 18.75 -19.04
C PHE A 98 9.69 18.94 -19.94
N VAL A 99 9.89 19.39 -21.18
CA VAL A 99 8.81 19.56 -22.15
C VAL A 99 8.28 18.20 -22.62
N ARG A 100 9.14 17.20 -22.78
CA ARG A 100 8.78 15.81 -23.08
C ARG A 100 7.85 15.26 -22.00
N LEU A 101 8.20 15.44 -20.72
CA LEU A 101 7.37 15.05 -19.59
C LEU A 101 6.02 15.81 -19.58
N ALA A 102 5.99 17.09 -19.95
CA ALA A 102 4.76 17.87 -20.00
C ALA A 102 3.79 17.44 -21.12
N LEU A 103 4.32 16.89 -22.21
CA LEU A 103 3.55 16.49 -23.40
C LEU A 103 3.11 15.04 -23.35
N PHE A 104 4.03 14.15 -22.97
CA PHE A 104 3.83 12.71 -23.05
C PHE A 104 3.70 12.06 -21.67
N GLY A 105 3.91 12.82 -20.59
CA GLY A 105 3.95 12.24 -19.26
C GLY A 105 5.17 11.34 -19.02
N PRO A 106 5.13 10.52 -17.95
CA PRO A 106 6.12 9.46 -17.81
C PRO A 106 5.90 8.40 -18.88
N ALA A 107 6.93 7.61 -19.18
CA ALA A 107 6.85 6.54 -20.15
C ALA A 107 5.62 5.64 -19.88
N GLY A 108 4.81 5.42 -20.90
CA GLY A 108 3.59 4.61 -20.84
C GLY A 108 2.29 5.39 -20.58
N GLN A 109 2.30 6.71 -20.40
CA GLN A 109 1.05 7.44 -20.14
C GLN A 109 -0.04 7.21 -21.21
N GLY A 110 -1.29 6.97 -20.77
CA GLY A 110 -2.46 6.64 -21.61
C GLY A 110 -2.77 5.15 -21.69
N LEU A 111 -1.81 4.29 -21.36
CA LEU A 111 -2.05 2.87 -21.18
C LEU A 111 -2.61 2.59 -19.77
N PRO A 112 -3.51 1.60 -19.61
CA PRO A 112 -3.83 1.01 -18.31
C PRO A 112 -2.54 0.70 -17.54
N GLN A 113 -2.53 0.87 -16.22
CA GLN A 113 -1.34 0.67 -15.38
C GLN A 113 -0.66 -0.70 -15.62
N ARG A 114 -1.48 -1.71 -15.91
CA ARG A 114 -1.06 -3.05 -16.31
C ARG A 114 -0.22 -3.06 -17.58
N ASP A 115 -0.63 -2.35 -18.61
CA ASP A 115 0.02 -2.31 -19.92
C ASP A 115 1.31 -1.46 -19.89
N ARG A 116 1.37 -0.44 -19.02
CA ARG A 116 2.62 0.30 -18.75
C ARG A 116 3.66 -0.59 -18.10
N HIS A 117 3.25 -1.28 -17.02
CA HIS A 117 4.12 -2.20 -16.31
C HIS A 117 4.62 -3.30 -17.25
N ARG A 118 3.71 -3.86 -18.06
CA ARG A 118 4.04 -4.83 -19.11
C ARG A 118 5.12 -4.31 -20.06
N MET A 119 4.98 -3.11 -20.61
CA MET A 119 5.95 -2.52 -21.53
C MET A 119 7.32 -2.27 -20.89
N VAL A 120 7.35 -1.81 -19.64
CA VAL A 120 8.60 -1.58 -18.90
C VAL A 120 9.34 -2.90 -18.65
N VAL A 121 8.63 -3.91 -18.18
CA VAL A 121 9.18 -5.25 -17.94
C VAL A 121 9.67 -5.88 -19.24
N TYR A 122 8.87 -5.78 -20.32
CA TYR A 122 9.27 -6.25 -21.65
C TYR A 122 10.59 -5.63 -22.10
N GLN A 123 10.70 -4.30 -22.05
CA GLN A 123 11.92 -3.60 -22.48
C GLN A 123 13.14 -3.95 -21.61
N GLN A 124 12.95 -4.07 -20.30
CA GLN A 124 14.01 -4.45 -19.38
C GLN A 124 14.55 -5.85 -19.69
N LEU A 125 13.67 -6.83 -19.87
CA LEU A 125 14.04 -8.22 -20.15
C LEU A 125 14.66 -8.36 -21.55
N CYS A 126 14.14 -7.66 -22.57
CA CYS A 126 14.75 -7.63 -23.89
C CYS A 126 16.18 -7.07 -23.85
N ALA A 127 16.40 -5.99 -23.08
CA ALA A 127 17.73 -5.40 -22.92
C ALA A 127 18.70 -6.35 -22.18
N GLU A 128 18.20 -7.09 -21.20
CA GLU A 128 18.97 -8.09 -20.46
C GLU A 128 19.34 -9.29 -21.34
N ILE A 129 18.39 -9.81 -22.12
CA ILE A 129 18.64 -10.85 -23.13
C ILE A 129 19.70 -10.40 -24.12
N MET A 130 19.60 -9.19 -24.67
CA MET A 130 20.58 -8.68 -25.63
C MET A 130 21.98 -8.49 -25.04
N ARG A 131 22.06 -8.11 -23.76
CA ARG A 131 23.34 -7.90 -23.06
C ARG A 131 24.03 -9.21 -22.70
N SER A 132 23.25 -10.22 -22.32
CA SER A 132 23.76 -11.44 -21.69
C SER A 132 23.82 -12.65 -22.63
N ALA A 133 23.04 -12.66 -23.71
CA ALA A 133 23.01 -13.74 -24.69
C ALA A 133 23.99 -13.48 -25.86
N VAL A 134 25.24 -13.90 -25.66
CA VAL A 134 26.35 -13.80 -26.63
C VAL A 134 26.36 -15.00 -27.59
N ASP A 135 25.87 -16.16 -27.14
CA ASP A 135 25.80 -17.43 -27.87
C ASP A 135 24.49 -18.20 -27.55
N GLU A 136 24.21 -19.32 -28.22
CA GLU A 136 22.96 -20.08 -27.99
C GLU A 136 22.86 -20.66 -26.56
N ALA A 137 23.98 -21.03 -25.94
CA ALA A 137 24.01 -21.62 -24.61
C ALA A 137 23.75 -20.58 -23.49
N SER A 138 24.25 -19.36 -23.65
CA SER A 138 23.91 -18.21 -22.80
C SER A 138 22.49 -17.73 -23.06
N LEU A 139 22.01 -17.75 -24.31
CA LEU A 139 20.61 -17.46 -24.63
C LEU A 139 19.67 -18.41 -23.87
N ALA A 140 19.91 -19.73 -23.91
CA ALA A 140 19.07 -20.71 -23.21
C ALA A 140 18.97 -20.44 -21.69
N ARG A 141 20.07 -20.02 -21.06
CA ARG A 141 20.10 -19.67 -19.63
C ARG A 141 19.32 -18.40 -19.33
N VAL A 142 19.51 -17.35 -20.11
CA VAL A 142 18.87 -16.04 -19.90
C VAL A 142 17.38 -16.10 -20.27
N VAL A 143 17.01 -16.87 -21.29
CA VAL A 143 15.62 -17.16 -21.66
C VAL A 143 14.88 -17.83 -20.51
N ASN A 144 15.49 -18.83 -19.86
CA ASN A 144 14.84 -19.51 -18.75
C ASN A 144 14.62 -18.54 -17.56
N ALA A 145 15.58 -17.66 -17.26
CA ALA A 145 15.41 -16.63 -16.25
C ALA A 145 14.32 -15.61 -16.62
N ALA A 146 14.29 -15.14 -17.87
CA ALA A 146 13.34 -14.15 -18.34
C ALA A 146 11.90 -14.69 -18.46
N MET A 147 11.73 -15.95 -18.87
CA MET A 147 10.42 -16.60 -18.96
C MET A 147 9.85 -16.98 -17.58
N ASN A 148 10.71 -17.17 -16.57
CA ASN A 148 10.30 -17.37 -15.19
C ASN A 148 10.14 -16.07 -14.40
N HIS A 149 10.27 -14.90 -15.05
CA HIS A 149 10.01 -13.62 -14.40
C HIS A 149 8.53 -13.54 -14.00
N PRO A 150 8.20 -13.12 -12.75
CA PRO A 150 6.85 -13.20 -12.20
C PRO A 150 5.82 -12.46 -13.06
N ASP A 151 6.17 -11.30 -13.59
CA ASP A 151 5.31 -10.53 -14.47
C ASP A 151 5.06 -11.24 -15.82
N VAL A 152 6.03 -11.98 -16.34
CA VAL A 152 5.91 -12.75 -17.60
C VAL A 152 5.05 -13.99 -17.38
N HIS A 153 5.19 -14.64 -16.23
CA HIS A 153 4.38 -15.81 -15.88
C HIS A 153 2.90 -15.47 -15.69
N SER A 154 2.60 -14.29 -15.13
CA SER A 154 1.24 -13.82 -14.87
C SER A 154 0.53 -13.18 -16.08
N ASP A 155 1.28 -12.81 -17.12
CA ASP A 155 0.77 -12.08 -18.28
C ASP A 155 1.07 -12.81 -19.60
N ALA A 156 0.06 -13.50 -20.12
CA ALA A 156 0.17 -14.30 -21.34
C ALA A 156 0.58 -13.47 -22.58
N GLU A 157 0.21 -12.20 -22.63
CA GLU A 157 0.54 -11.30 -23.72
C GLU A 157 2.01 -10.88 -23.65
N LEU A 158 2.50 -10.55 -22.44
CA LEU A 158 3.93 -10.31 -22.20
C LEU A 158 4.77 -11.54 -22.56
N ALA A 159 4.33 -12.72 -22.14
CA ALA A 159 5.01 -13.98 -22.47
C ALA A 159 5.04 -14.23 -23.98
N SER A 160 3.97 -13.90 -24.71
CA SER A 160 3.92 -14.01 -26.17
C SER A 160 4.92 -13.06 -26.84
N MET A 161 4.93 -11.79 -26.43
CA MET A 161 5.87 -10.79 -26.91
C MET A 161 7.33 -11.22 -26.67
N LEU A 162 7.62 -11.71 -25.47
CA LEU A 162 8.96 -12.15 -25.11
C LEU A 162 9.40 -13.36 -25.94
N ARG A 163 8.52 -14.34 -26.17
CA ARG A 163 8.81 -15.51 -27.01
C ARG A 163 9.12 -15.11 -28.46
N ALA A 164 8.39 -14.15 -29.02
CA ALA A 164 8.65 -13.65 -30.37
C ALA A 164 10.06 -13.02 -30.47
N PHE A 165 10.42 -12.18 -29.50
CA PHE A 165 11.75 -11.57 -29.42
C PHE A 165 12.87 -12.60 -29.26
N ILE A 166 12.66 -13.61 -28.40
CA ILE A 166 13.63 -14.69 -28.18
C ILE A 166 13.86 -15.49 -29.46
N ALA A 167 12.80 -15.81 -30.20
CA ALA A 167 12.90 -16.54 -31.46
C ALA A 167 13.71 -15.75 -32.51
N GLU A 168 13.48 -14.43 -32.61
CA GLU A 168 14.23 -13.54 -33.49
C GLU A 168 15.72 -13.47 -33.10
N ARG A 169 16.01 -13.38 -31.79
CA ARG A 169 17.38 -13.39 -31.28
C ARG A 169 18.09 -14.71 -31.54
N GLN A 170 17.39 -15.84 -31.35
CA GLN A 170 17.94 -17.17 -31.63
C GLN A 170 18.26 -17.34 -33.11
N ALA A 171 17.37 -16.90 -34.01
CA ALA A 171 17.63 -16.89 -35.45
C ALA A 171 18.85 -16.02 -35.81
N SER A 172 18.99 -14.86 -35.19
CA SER A 172 20.13 -13.95 -35.41
C SER A 172 21.48 -14.50 -34.93
N LEU A 173 21.49 -15.32 -33.87
CA LEU A 173 22.70 -15.98 -33.40
C LEU A 173 23.10 -17.17 -34.29
N ARG A 174 22.14 -17.81 -34.96
CA ARG A 174 22.39 -18.90 -35.92
C ARG A 174 23.00 -18.42 -37.23
N THR A 175 22.66 -17.21 -37.69
CA THR A 175 23.23 -16.62 -38.91
C THR A 175 24.67 -16.11 -38.74
N LEU A 176 25.16 -16.01 -37.50
CA LEU A 176 26.54 -15.62 -37.17
C LEU A 176 27.52 -16.80 -37.08
N ARG A 177 27.05 -18.05 -37.25
CA ARG A 177 27.91 -19.25 -37.26
C ARG A 177 28.62 -19.41 -38.60
N THR A 178 29.86 -19.88 -38.55
CA THR A 178 30.64 -20.17 -39.77
C THR A 178 30.20 -21.50 -40.40
N PRO A 179 30.36 -21.68 -41.73
CA PRO A 179 29.93 -22.91 -42.43
C PRO A 179 30.54 -24.20 -41.86
N ASP A 180 31.74 -24.12 -41.28
CA ASP A 180 32.46 -25.25 -40.70
C ASP A 180 31.82 -25.73 -39.38
N GLU A 181 31.30 -24.82 -38.54
CA GLU A 181 30.59 -25.15 -37.30
C GLU A 181 29.23 -25.83 -37.58
N ILE A 182 28.61 -25.52 -38.73
CA ILE A 182 27.36 -26.12 -39.18
C ILE A 182 27.60 -27.52 -39.77
N HIS A 183 28.78 -27.77 -40.35
CA HIS A 183 29.16 -29.09 -40.87
C HIS A 183 29.50 -30.08 -39.75
N SER A 184 30.23 -29.66 -38.71
CA SER A 184 30.60 -30.58 -37.61
C SER A 184 29.39 -31.03 -36.77
N GLU A 185 28.38 -30.17 -36.57
CA GLU A 185 27.13 -30.57 -35.91
C GLU A 185 26.26 -31.48 -36.79
N ARG A 186 26.34 -31.37 -38.13
CA ARG A 186 25.61 -32.24 -39.07
C ARG A 186 26.24 -33.62 -39.21
N GLU A 187 27.55 -33.74 -39.04
CA GLU A 187 28.22 -35.05 -38.94
C GLU A 187 27.78 -35.83 -37.69
N HIS A 188 27.46 -35.15 -36.59
CA HIS A 188 26.99 -35.78 -35.34
C HIS A 188 25.47 -36.00 -35.25
N THR A 189 24.70 -35.48 -36.21
CA THR A 189 23.22 -35.57 -36.19
C THR A 189 22.64 -36.24 -37.44
N SER A 190 23.50 -36.79 -38.31
CA SER A 190 23.08 -37.50 -39.52
C SER A 190 22.33 -38.79 -39.17
N LYS A 191 21.03 -38.82 -39.48
CA LYS A 191 20.16 -40.01 -39.31
C LYS A 191 20.63 -41.24 -40.08
N LEU A 192 21.55 -41.09 -41.04
CA LEU A 192 22.15 -42.18 -41.80
C LEU A 192 23.26 -42.92 -41.02
N GLN A 193 23.89 -42.30 -40.01
CA GLN A 193 24.79 -43.02 -39.08
C GLN A 193 24.00 -43.88 -38.08
N HIS A 194 22.81 -43.42 -37.66
CA HIS A 194 21.95 -44.16 -36.72
C HIS A 194 21.05 -45.23 -37.37
N GLY A 195 21.04 -45.34 -38.70
CA GLY A 195 20.22 -46.31 -39.42
C GLY A 195 20.70 -47.76 -39.29
N PHE A 196 21.96 -47.95 -38.86
CA PHE A 196 22.59 -49.28 -38.67
C PHE A 196 22.90 -49.60 -37.20
N ASP A 197 22.56 -48.69 -36.27
CA ASP A 197 22.66 -48.97 -34.84
C ASP A 197 21.53 -49.95 -34.47
N LEU A 198 21.87 -51.23 -34.33
CA LEU A 198 20.99 -52.24 -33.75
C LEU A 198 20.42 -51.69 -32.41
N PRO A 199 19.14 -51.96 -32.07
CA PRO A 199 18.57 -51.50 -30.82
C PRO A 199 19.47 -52.00 -29.68
N ARG A 200 20.14 -51.05 -29.02
CA ARG A 200 21.09 -51.33 -27.94
C ARG A 200 20.33 -52.19 -26.92
N ALA A 201 20.67 -53.48 -26.85
CA ALA A 201 20.19 -54.34 -25.77
C ALA A 201 20.45 -53.61 -24.45
N ALA A 202 19.50 -53.68 -23.51
CA ALA A 202 19.54 -53.01 -22.22
C ALA A 202 20.77 -53.46 -21.39
N GLY A 203 21.93 -52.93 -21.74
CA GLY A 203 23.16 -53.05 -20.97
C GLY A 203 23.14 -52.09 -19.79
N PRO A 204 24.03 -52.27 -18.81
CA PRO A 204 24.22 -51.31 -17.74
C PRO A 204 24.50 -49.91 -18.33
N PRO A 205 23.92 -48.83 -17.75
CA PRO A 205 24.09 -47.49 -18.28
C PRO A 205 25.56 -47.10 -18.31
N THR A 206 25.94 -46.33 -19.33
CA THR A 206 27.32 -45.85 -19.44
C THR A 206 27.63 -44.84 -18.34
N ARG A 207 28.92 -44.66 -18.00
CA ARG A 207 29.37 -43.67 -17.00
C ARG A 207 28.81 -42.28 -17.29
N ASP A 208 28.81 -41.89 -18.56
CA ASP A 208 28.36 -40.56 -18.99
C ASP A 208 26.84 -40.40 -18.84
N GLU A 209 26.06 -41.44 -19.13
CA GLU A 209 24.60 -41.45 -18.89
C GLU A 209 24.25 -41.33 -17.40
N VAL A 210 25.01 -42.00 -16.53
CA VAL A 210 24.84 -41.92 -15.06
C VAL A 210 25.20 -40.51 -14.56
N LEU A 211 26.30 -39.93 -15.04
CA LEU A 211 26.74 -38.58 -14.64
C LEU A 211 25.81 -37.48 -15.16
N ASP A 212 25.27 -37.62 -16.36
CA ASP A 212 24.28 -36.69 -16.90
C ASP A 212 22.98 -36.75 -16.10
N THR A 213 22.50 -37.96 -15.79
CA THR A 213 21.33 -38.17 -14.94
C THR A 213 21.54 -37.58 -13.53
N PHE A 214 22.70 -37.82 -12.92
CA PHE A 214 23.07 -37.24 -11.62
C PHE A 214 23.09 -35.71 -11.68
N SER A 215 23.67 -35.13 -12.74
CA SER A 215 23.73 -33.69 -12.93
C SER A 215 22.34 -33.06 -13.10
N ARG A 216 21.44 -33.73 -13.83
CA ARG A 216 20.05 -33.29 -13.99
C ARG A 216 19.31 -33.29 -12.66
N VAL A 217 19.34 -34.40 -11.91
CA VAL A 217 18.67 -34.50 -10.60
C VAL A 217 19.28 -33.51 -9.60
N ARG A 218 20.59 -33.26 -9.65
CA ARG A 218 21.24 -32.23 -8.82
C ARG A 218 20.75 -30.82 -9.15
N ARG A 219 20.55 -30.48 -10.43
CA ARG A 219 19.96 -29.18 -10.81
C ARG A 219 18.51 -29.05 -10.32
N GLU A 220 17.72 -30.13 -10.40
CA GLU A 220 16.37 -30.16 -9.83
C GLU A 220 16.41 -29.91 -8.32
N PHE A 221 17.27 -30.60 -7.58
CA PHE A 221 17.49 -30.37 -6.15
C PHE A 221 17.82 -28.90 -5.85
N GLN A 222 18.78 -28.32 -6.57
CA GLN A 222 19.18 -26.92 -6.40
C GLN A 222 18.05 -25.94 -6.69
N SER A 223 17.24 -26.22 -7.72
CA SER A 223 16.04 -25.43 -8.04
C SER A 223 15.05 -25.47 -6.89
N HIS A 224 14.68 -26.66 -6.41
CA HIS A 224 13.74 -26.81 -5.30
C HIS A 224 14.27 -26.18 -4.00
N ALA A 225 15.57 -26.33 -3.72
CA ALA A 225 16.20 -25.70 -2.56
C ALA A 225 16.15 -24.17 -2.63
N SER A 226 16.40 -23.58 -3.81
CA SER A 226 16.30 -22.13 -4.00
C SER A 226 14.88 -21.57 -3.82
N GLN A 227 13.87 -22.40 -4.06
CA GLN A 227 12.44 -22.06 -3.91
C GLN A 227 11.89 -22.46 -2.53
N TYR A 228 12.75 -22.92 -1.62
CA TYR A 228 12.37 -23.38 -0.29
C TYR A 228 11.36 -24.54 -0.27
N GLU A 229 11.35 -25.36 -1.33
CA GLU A 229 10.47 -26.53 -1.47
C GLU A 229 11.08 -27.78 -0.79
N ALA A 230 11.07 -27.81 0.55
CA ALA A 230 11.74 -28.88 1.32
C ALA A 230 11.34 -30.30 0.90
N GLN A 231 10.05 -30.58 0.68
CA GLN A 231 9.60 -31.93 0.31
C GLN A 231 10.09 -32.36 -1.08
N ARG A 232 10.09 -31.45 -2.06
CA ARG A 232 10.57 -31.74 -3.42
C ARG A 232 12.09 -31.84 -3.47
N ALA A 233 12.78 -31.00 -2.70
CA ALA A 233 14.23 -31.11 -2.50
C ALA A 233 14.60 -32.46 -1.86
N LEU A 234 13.86 -32.91 -0.85
CA LEU A 234 14.07 -34.23 -0.23
C LEU A 234 13.87 -35.38 -1.22
N ALA A 235 12.84 -35.31 -2.08
CA ALA A 235 12.59 -36.31 -3.11
C ALA A 235 13.70 -36.35 -4.18
N ALA A 236 14.24 -35.19 -4.57
CA ALA A 236 15.41 -35.12 -5.45
C ALA A 236 16.67 -35.69 -4.78
N LEU A 237 16.89 -35.37 -3.49
CA LEU A 237 18.00 -35.90 -2.70
C LEU A 237 17.92 -37.43 -2.54
N ALA A 238 16.73 -37.99 -2.34
CA ALA A 238 16.51 -39.43 -2.30
C ALA A 238 16.91 -40.11 -3.63
N ARG A 239 16.56 -39.51 -4.78
CA ARG A 239 16.99 -39.98 -6.10
C ARG A 239 18.51 -39.90 -6.29
N LEU A 240 19.18 -38.88 -5.75
CA LEU A 240 20.64 -38.78 -5.77
C LEU A 240 21.30 -39.87 -4.92
N ARG A 241 20.75 -40.17 -3.73
CA ARG A 241 21.19 -41.28 -2.87
C ARG A 241 21.06 -42.62 -3.58
N GLU A 242 19.94 -42.84 -4.26
CA GLU A 242 19.68 -44.06 -5.02
C GLU A 242 20.63 -44.21 -6.23
N LEU A 243 20.89 -43.14 -6.98
CA LEU A 243 21.86 -43.17 -8.08
C LEU A 243 23.26 -43.53 -7.59
N ARG A 244 23.68 -43.01 -6.44
CA ARG A 244 24.96 -43.36 -5.84
C ARG A 244 25.01 -44.78 -5.30
N SER A 245 23.94 -45.27 -4.66
CA SER A 245 23.92 -46.65 -4.15
C SER A 245 24.00 -47.67 -5.29
N ARG A 246 23.37 -47.38 -6.43
CA ARG A 246 23.43 -48.22 -7.64
C ARG A 246 24.75 -48.09 -8.41
N PHE A 247 25.37 -46.91 -8.44
CA PHE A 247 26.57 -46.62 -9.22
C PHE A 247 27.68 -45.91 -8.42
N PRO A 248 28.22 -46.54 -7.36
CA PRO A 248 29.16 -45.90 -6.43
C PRO A 248 30.51 -45.51 -7.05
N VAL A 249 30.92 -46.20 -8.12
CA VAL A 249 32.18 -45.93 -8.84
C VAL A 249 32.08 -44.68 -9.72
N HIS A 250 30.88 -44.33 -10.18
CA HIS A 250 30.66 -43.23 -11.12
C HIS A 250 30.25 -41.93 -10.42
N VAL A 251 29.55 -42.02 -9.28
CA VAL A 251 29.06 -40.86 -8.55
C VAL A 251 29.97 -40.55 -7.35
N PRO A 252 30.68 -39.40 -7.34
CA PRO A 252 31.60 -39.06 -6.27
C PRO A 252 30.88 -38.82 -4.94
N VAL A 253 31.53 -39.23 -3.85
CA VAL A 253 30.97 -39.16 -2.49
C VAL A 253 30.65 -37.74 -2.07
N ASP A 254 31.61 -36.86 -2.30
CA ASP A 254 31.59 -35.46 -1.88
C ASP A 254 30.45 -34.68 -2.54
N ALA A 255 30.08 -35.04 -3.77
CA ALA A 255 28.99 -34.37 -4.48
C ALA A 255 27.62 -34.66 -3.87
N LEU A 256 27.40 -35.87 -3.35
CA LEU A 256 26.18 -36.18 -2.61
C LEU A 256 26.19 -35.51 -1.24
N GLN A 257 27.32 -35.59 -0.52
CA GLN A 257 27.44 -34.99 0.81
C GLN A 257 27.18 -33.48 0.78
N ALA A 258 27.70 -32.77 -0.23
CA ALA A 258 27.41 -31.35 -0.41
C ALA A 258 25.91 -31.06 -0.61
N CYS A 259 25.16 -31.96 -1.25
CA CYS A 259 23.71 -31.82 -1.40
C CYS A 259 22.98 -32.09 -0.07
N GLU A 260 23.45 -33.05 0.73
CA GLU A 260 22.91 -33.34 2.07
C GLU A 260 23.11 -32.14 3.03
N GLU A 261 24.32 -31.58 3.05
CA GLU A 261 24.63 -30.39 3.85
C GLU A 261 23.79 -29.17 3.41
N GLN A 262 23.57 -29.01 2.09
CA GLN A 262 22.68 -27.97 1.56
C GLN A 262 21.23 -28.17 2.00
N TYR A 263 20.75 -29.42 2.08
CA TYR A 263 19.41 -29.71 2.55
C TYR A 263 19.24 -29.42 4.05
N ASP A 264 20.23 -29.77 4.87
CA ASP A 264 20.21 -29.44 6.30
C ASP A 264 20.23 -27.93 6.53
N LYS A 265 21.03 -27.20 5.74
CA LYS A 265 21.04 -25.74 5.75
C LYS A 265 19.66 -25.17 5.35
N LEU A 266 19.06 -25.70 4.29
CA LEU A 266 17.73 -25.30 3.85
C LEU A 266 16.69 -25.45 4.98
N LEU A 267 16.68 -26.57 5.70
CA LEU A 267 15.75 -26.77 6.82
C LEU A 267 15.95 -25.75 7.95
N LYS A 268 17.21 -25.43 8.27
CA LYS A 268 17.54 -24.39 9.25
C LYS A 268 17.04 -23.01 8.79
N ASP A 269 17.30 -22.66 7.54
CA ASP A 269 16.88 -21.38 6.96
C ASP A 269 15.34 -21.25 6.94
N ILE A 270 14.62 -22.31 6.54
CA ILE A 270 13.15 -22.36 6.63
C ILE A 270 12.68 -22.09 8.07
N GLY A 271 13.30 -22.72 9.06
CA GLY A 271 12.96 -22.52 10.47
C GLY A 271 13.23 -21.10 10.98
N VAL A 272 14.27 -20.44 10.47
CA VAL A 272 14.57 -19.02 10.77
C VAL A 272 13.51 -18.12 10.13
N TYR A 273 13.21 -18.29 8.84
CA TYR A 273 12.24 -17.44 8.16
C TYR A 273 10.83 -17.59 8.73
N ARG A 274 10.41 -18.80 9.09
CA ARG A 274 9.11 -19.01 9.76
C ARG A 274 9.00 -18.28 11.09
N ARG A 275 10.08 -18.27 11.89
CA ARG A 275 10.13 -17.49 13.14
C ARG A 275 10.04 -15.99 12.86
N GLN A 276 10.80 -15.48 11.89
CA GLN A 276 10.75 -14.07 11.51
C GLN A 276 9.37 -13.64 10.99
N ILE A 277 8.69 -14.49 10.22
CA ILE A 277 7.31 -14.24 9.76
C ILE A 277 6.36 -14.14 10.97
N LYS A 278 6.50 -15.05 11.94
CA LYS A 278 5.69 -15.04 13.16
C LYS A 278 5.96 -13.81 14.01
N GLU A 279 7.22 -13.47 14.25
CA GLU A 279 7.61 -12.26 14.98
C GLU A 279 7.06 -11.00 14.29
N LEU A 280 7.12 -10.96 12.96
CA LEU A 280 6.58 -9.87 12.17
C LEU A 280 5.05 -9.77 12.31
N SER A 281 4.33 -10.89 12.29
CA SER A 281 2.87 -10.88 12.50
C SER A 281 2.49 -10.49 13.93
N GLU A 282 3.23 -10.96 14.94
CA GLU A 282 3.04 -10.56 16.34
C GLU A 282 3.26 -9.04 16.51
N GLN A 283 4.26 -8.46 15.84
CA GLN A 283 4.47 -7.01 15.81
C GLN A 283 3.32 -6.27 15.13
N GLY A 284 2.77 -6.82 14.04
CA GLY A 284 1.59 -6.25 13.37
C GLY A 284 0.36 -6.26 14.25
N ALA A 285 0.11 -7.39 14.93
CA ALA A 285 -1.01 -7.55 15.85
C ALA A 285 -0.89 -6.61 17.06
N ALA A 286 0.31 -6.49 17.65
CA ALA A 286 0.58 -5.55 18.74
C ALA A 286 0.42 -4.08 18.31
N ALA A 287 0.87 -3.73 17.11
CA ALA A 287 0.69 -2.38 16.56
C ALA A 287 -0.81 -2.06 16.34
N ALA A 288 -1.57 -3.02 15.81
CA ALA A 288 -3.01 -2.87 15.62
C ALA A 288 -3.75 -2.68 16.96
N LEU A 289 -3.41 -3.47 17.98
CA LEU A 289 -3.98 -3.35 19.32
C LEU A 289 -3.64 -2.00 20.00
N ALA A 290 -2.52 -1.39 19.62
CA ALA A 290 -2.10 -0.08 20.10
C ALA A 290 -2.66 1.09 19.28
N GLY A 291 -3.42 0.83 18.20
CA GLY A 291 -3.92 1.86 17.30
C GLY A 291 -2.90 2.43 16.30
N ASP A 292 -1.71 1.83 16.18
CA ASP A 292 -0.69 2.22 15.19
C ASP A 292 -1.03 1.62 13.81
N THR A 293 -1.97 2.29 13.13
CA THR A 293 -2.51 1.86 11.82
C THR A 293 -1.45 1.85 10.72
N GLU A 294 -0.49 2.78 10.75
CA GLU A 294 0.59 2.85 9.76
C GLU A 294 1.48 1.62 9.85
N ARG A 295 1.92 1.27 11.07
CA ARG A 295 2.79 0.11 11.29
C ARG A 295 2.06 -1.21 11.02
N ALA A 296 0.80 -1.35 11.45
CA ALA A 296 0.00 -2.53 11.15
C ALA A 296 -0.17 -2.73 9.63
N THR A 297 -0.46 -1.66 8.89
CA THR A 297 -0.57 -1.69 7.42
C THR A 297 0.75 -2.02 6.74
N TRP A 298 1.86 -1.45 7.24
CA TRP A 298 3.19 -1.76 6.74
C TRP A 298 3.53 -3.25 6.93
N VAL A 299 3.22 -3.83 8.09
CA VAL A 299 3.40 -5.26 8.37
C VAL A 299 2.58 -6.11 7.39
N MET A 300 1.30 -5.79 7.18
CA MET A 300 0.45 -6.52 6.22
C MET A 300 1.03 -6.52 4.80
N ARG A 301 1.50 -5.36 4.30
CA ARG A 301 2.19 -5.26 3.01
C ARG A 301 3.49 -6.06 2.95
N ARG A 302 4.21 -6.13 4.08
CA ARG A 302 5.46 -6.91 4.17
C ARG A 302 5.18 -8.40 4.11
N LEU A 303 4.17 -8.90 4.81
CA LEU A 303 3.72 -10.30 4.74
C LEU A 303 3.26 -10.67 3.32
N GLU A 304 2.55 -9.78 2.63
CA GLU A 304 2.19 -9.96 1.22
C GLU A 304 3.40 -10.05 0.29
N ALA A 305 4.43 -9.25 0.53
CA ALA A 305 5.67 -9.31 -0.24
C ALA A 305 6.39 -10.64 0.00
N VAL A 306 6.41 -11.13 1.25
CA VAL A 306 6.97 -12.45 1.58
C VAL A 306 6.21 -13.55 0.85
N HIS A 307 4.87 -13.54 0.88
CA HIS A 307 4.05 -14.52 0.14
C HIS A 307 4.31 -14.48 -1.38
N ARG A 308 4.39 -13.29 -1.98
CA ARG A 308 4.64 -13.13 -3.41
C ARG A 308 6.02 -13.66 -3.83
N LEU A 309 7.03 -13.45 -3.01
CA LEU A 309 8.40 -13.89 -3.30
C LEU A 309 8.62 -15.37 -2.97
N LEU A 310 8.01 -15.86 -1.88
CA LEU A 310 8.25 -17.17 -1.29
C LEU A 310 6.92 -17.82 -0.84
N PRO A 311 6.05 -18.21 -1.79
CA PRO A 311 4.71 -18.74 -1.49
C PRO A 311 4.74 -20.08 -0.74
N THR A 312 5.84 -20.82 -0.85
CA THR A 312 6.09 -22.09 -0.15
C THR A 312 6.39 -21.88 1.33
N LEU A 313 7.02 -20.76 1.71
CA LEU A 313 7.31 -20.39 3.09
C LEU A 313 6.09 -19.79 3.78
N LEU A 314 5.32 -18.98 3.07
CA LEU A 314 4.07 -18.37 3.54
C LEU A 314 2.93 -18.66 2.56
N PRO A 315 2.23 -19.80 2.73
CA PRO A 315 1.06 -20.14 1.92
C PRO A 315 -0.07 -19.11 2.07
N ALA A 316 -0.94 -19.04 1.05
CA ALA A 316 -2.05 -18.08 1.02
C ALA A 316 -3.00 -18.22 2.23
N GLU A 317 -3.26 -19.46 2.66
CA GLU A 317 -4.09 -19.74 3.84
C GLU A 317 -3.49 -19.17 5.12
N GLN A 318 -2.17 -19.36 5.32
CA GLN A 318 -1.48 -18.82 6.48
C GLN A 318 -1.46 -17.28 6.44
N LEU A 319 -1.20 -16.68 5.28
CA LEU A 319 -1.29 -15.23 5.11
C LEU A 319 -2.68 -14.69 5.46
N ALA A 320 -3.74 -15.38 5.03
CA ALA A 320 -5.11 -15.00 5.34
C ALA A 320 -5.38 -15.05 6.86
N THR A 321 -4.89 -16.08 7.55
CA THR A 321 -5.00 -16.21 9.01
C THR A 321 -4.29 -15.07 9.73
N LEU A 322 -3.03 -14.78 9.36
CA LEU A 322 -2.26 -13.69 9.97
C LEU A 322 -2.89 -12.32 9.73
N ARG A 323 -3.42 -12.08 8.53
CA ARG A 323 -4.18 -10.85 8.22
C ARG A 323 -5.43 -10.72 9.08
N ARG A 324 -6.19 -11.82 9.20
CA ARG A 324 -7.40 -11.83 10.04
C ARG A 324 -7.06 -11.50 11.48
N GLU A 325 -5.99 -12.07 12.02
CA GLU A 325 -5.53 -11.76 13.38
C GLU A 325 -5.21 -10.27 13.57
N ILE A 326 -4.44 -9.67 12.65
CA ILE A 326 -4.13 -8.23 12.72
C ILE A 326 -5.40 -7.38 12.65
N LEU A 327 -6.34 -7.72 11.76
CA LEU A 327 -7.61 -7.00 11.63
C LEU A 327 -8.49 -7.14 12.88
N THR A 328 -8.58 -8.34 13.45
CA THR A 328 -9.31 -8.56 14.72
C THR A 328 -8.72 -7.74 15.86
N ARG A 329 -7.39 -7.59 15.93
CA ARG A 329 -6.76 -6.70 16.92
C ARG A 329 -7.06 -5.22 16.69
N ALA A 330 -7.19 -4.80 15.43
CA ALA A 330 -7.59 -3.43 15.11
C ALA A 330 -9.03 -3.15 15.55
N THR A 331 -9.96 -4.08 15.29
CA THR A 331 -11.35 -3.95 15.74
C THR A 331 -11.45 -3.96 17.26
N GLU A 332 -10.67 -4.78 17.97
CA GLU A 332 -10.59 -4.75 19.44
C GLU A 332 -10.16 -3.38 19.98
N TYR A 333 -9.21 -2.72 19.32
CA TYR A 333 -8.78 -1.36 19.68
C TYR A 333 -9.89 -0.34 19.45
N GLU A 334 -10.57 -0.38 18.29
CA GLU A 334 -11.69 0.51 17.97
C GLU A 334 -12.82 0.38 19.00
N GLN A 335 -13.21 -0.87 19.33
CA GLN A 335 -14.18 -1.15 20.39
C GLN A 335 -13.72 -0.60 21.76
N HIS A 336 -12.43 -0.75 22.10
CA HIS A 336 -11.91 -0.19 23.34
C HIS A 336 -12.00 1.34 23.39
N VAL A 337 -11.68 2.02 22.28
CA VAL A 337 -11.77 3.48 22.16
C VAL A 337 -13.23 3.93 22.28
N ALA A 338 -14.15 3.30 21.56
CA ALA A 338 -15.59 3.59 21.65
C ALA A 338 -16.10 3.42 23.09
N ALA A 339 -15.70 2.33 23.79
CA ALA A 339 -16.09 2.08 25.18
C ALA A 339 -15.55 3.15 26.15
N MET A 340 -14.34 3.67 25.88
CA MET A 340 -13.75 4.76 26.66
C MET A 340 -14.49 6.08 26.41
N GLN A 341 -14.78 6.42 25.15
CA GLN A 341 -15.52 7.62 24.77
C GLN A 341 -16.94 7.61 25.33
N LEU A 342 -17.65 6.49 25.24
CA LEU A 342 -18.99 6.32 25.81
C LEU A 342 -18.99 6.57 27.32
N ARG A 343 -18.03 5.98 28.06
CA ARG A 343 -17.90 6.18 29.51
C ARG A 343 -17.57 7.63 29.86
N GLN A 344 -16.62 8.23 29.15
CA GLN A 344 -16.21 9.61 29.34
C GLN A 344 -17.39 10.56 29.12
N ARG A 345 -18.13 10.38 28.01
CA ARG A 345 -19.26 11.23 27.67
C ARG A 345 -20.40 11.12 28.67
N LYS A 346 -20.74 9.90 29.11
CA LYS A 346 -21.72 9.68 30.20
C LYS A 346 -21.29 10.39 31.48
N HIS A 347 -20.00 10.33 31.82
CA HIS A 347 -19.46 10.99 33.01
C HIS A 347 -19.57 12.52 32.91
N GLU A 348 -19.19 13.12 31.77
CA GLU A 348 -19.30 14.57 31.54
C GLU A 348 -20.73 15.08 31.72
N VAL A 349 -21.72 14.37 31.17
CA VAL A 349 -23.14 14.71 31.32
C VAL A 349 -23.57 14.65 32.79
N ILE A 350 -23.15 13.61 33.53
CA ILE A 350 -23.45 13.50 34.97
C ILE A 350 -22.85 14.67 35.74
N VAL A 351 -21.59 15.01 35.48
CA VAL A 351 -20.89 16.11 36.14
C VAL A 351 -21.59 17.44 35.85
N GLN A 352 -21.95 17.69 34.59
CA GLN A 352 -22.66 18.90 34.16
C GLN A 352 -24.01 19.05 34.88
N ILE A 353 -24.82 17.99 34.95
CA ILE A 353 -26.13 18.05 35.61
C ILE A 353 -25.96 18.25 37.12
N LYS A 354 -24.99 17.57 37.74
CA LYS A 354 -24.70 17.75 39.17
C LYS A 354 -24.21 19.15 39.50
N SER A 355 -23.34 19.75 38.69
CA SER A 355 -22.83 21.10 38.92
C SER A 355 -23.95 22.15 38.79
N LEU A 356 -24.84 21.97 37.81
CA LEU A 356 -26.02 22.83 37.65
C LEU A 356 -26.95 22.71 38.87
N GLY A 357 -27.24 21.49 39.33
CA GLY A 357 -28.04 21.28 40.54
C GLY A 357 -27.41 21.85 41.81
N ALA A 358 -26.09 21.70 41.98
CA ALA A 358 -25.36 22.30 43.09
C ALA A 358 -25.43 23.83 43.07
N THR A 359 -25.34 24.45 41.89
CA THR A 359 -25.43 25.91 41.72
C THR A 359 -26.83 26.42 42.08
N VAL A 360 -27.87 25.75 41.59
CA VAL A 360 -29.27 26.04 41.93
C VAL A 360 -29.51 25.93 43.44
N HIS A 361 -29.07 24.83 44.05
CA HIS A 361 -29.22 24.62 45.49
C HIS A 361 -28.45 25.65 46.32
N ARG A 362 -27.20 25.97 45.93
CA ARG A 362 -26.34 26.97 46.59
C ARG A 362 -27.01 28.34 46.57
N PHE A 363 -27.52 28.77 45.42
CA PHE A 363 -28.23 30.03 45.31
C PHE A 363 -29.44 30.06 46.25
N HIS A 364 -30.24 29.00 46.30
CA HIS A 364 -31.39 28.93 47.19
C HIS A 364 -31.01 28.98 48.67
N MET A 365 -29.91 28.34 49.08
CA MET A 365 -29.41 28.44 50.45
C MET A 365 -28.96 29.87 50.81
N ILE A 366 -28.29 30.56 49.89
CA ILE A 366 -27.83 31.95 50.10
C ILE A 366 -29.02 32.91 50.13
N ALA A 367 -29.96 32.75 49.20
CA ALA A 367 -31.17 33.57 49.14
C ALA A 367 -32.05 33.48 50.40
N ALA A 368 -32.00 32.35 51.12
CA ALA A 368 -32.71 32.20 52.39
C ALA A 368 -32.01 32.85 53.59
N ARG A 369 -30.72 33.18 53.48
CA ARG A 369 -29.88 33.63 54.61
C ARG A 369 -29.39 35.08 54.49
N CYS A 370 -29.16 35.54 53.27
CA CYS A 370 -28.50 36.82 53.00
C CYS A 370 -29.50 37.85 52.45
N ALA A 371 -29.28 39.13 52.77
CA ALA A 371 -30.06 40.21 52.19
C ALA A 371 -29.74 40.36 50.68
N PRO A 372 -30.71 40.80 49.85
CA PRO A 372 -30.52 40.93 48.40
C PRO A 372 -29.39 41.89 47.98
N GLU A 373 -29.05 42.84 48.85
CA GLU A 373 -28.01 43.85 48.62
C GLU A 373 -26.59 43.33 48.93
N SER A 374 -26.47 42.15 49.54
CA SER A 374 -25.17 41.57 49.86
C SER A 374 -24.42 41.13 48.60
N ALA A 375 -23.10 41.35 48.58
CA ALA A 375 -22.25 40.92 47.47
C ALA A 375 -22.32 39.40 47.23
N GLU A 376 -22.44 38.61 48.32
CA GLU A 376 -22.61 37.16 48.24
C GLU A 376 -23.92 36.74 47.55
N TYR A 377 -25.02 37.46 47.81
CA TYR A 377 -26.29 37.22 47.12
C TYR A 377 -26.19 37.56 45.64
N GLN A 378 -25.64 38.73 45.30
CA GLN A 378 -25.52 39.19 43.91
C GLN A 378 -24.66 38.25 43.06
N GLN A 379 -23.54 37.76 43.62
CA GLN A 379 -22.69 36.78 42.96
C GLN A 379 -23.43 35.46 42.73
N ALA A 380 -24.09 34.92 43.77
CA ALA A 380 -24.84 33.67 43.64
C ALA A 380 -26.02 33.80 42.67
N GLU A 381 -26.66 34.97 42.61
CA GLU A 381 -27.73 35.25 41.67
C GLU A 381 -27.24 35.27 40.22
N GLN A 382 -26.06 35.84 39.97
CA GLN A 382 -25.44 35.80 38.64
C GLN A 382 -25.11 34.35 38.22
N GLU A 383 -24.42 33.59 39.09
CA GLU A 383 -24.11 32.17 38.85
C GLU A 383 -25.39 31.35 38.59
N TYR A 384 -26.47 31.64 39.32
CA TYR A 384 -27.77 31.01 39.12
C TYR A 384 -28.42 31.38 37.78
N ARG A 385 -28.41 32.66 37.39
CA ARG A 385 -28.97 33.10 36.10
C ARG A 385 -28.22 32.46 34.92
N GLU A 386 -26.91 32.34 35.01
CA GLU A 386 -26.09 31.62 34.03
C GLU A 386 -26.45 30.13 33.98
N ALA A 387 -26.55 29.47 35.14
CA ALA A 387 -26.98 28.07 35.22
C ALA A 387 -28.39 27.85 34.63
N LEU A 388 -29.32 28.79 34.86
CA LEU A 388 -30.67 28.73 34.27
C LEU A 388 -30.65 28.82 32.74
N GLN A 389 -29.78 29.64 32.16
CA GLN A 389 -29.63 29.70 30.70
C GLN A 389 -29.15 28.36 30.14
N VAL A 390 -28.17 27.73 30.81
CA VAL A 390 -27.68 26.41 30.43
C VAL A 390 -28.78 25.36 30.54
N ILE A 391 -29.52 25.31 31.66
CA ILE A 391 -30.61 24.34 31.87
C ILE A 391 -31.71 24.50 30.81
N ARG A 392 -32.04 25.74 30.41
CA ARG A 392 -32.99 25.98 29.32
C ARG A 392 -32.49 25.46 27.96
N GLY A 393 -31.18 25.46 27.74
CA GLY A 393 -30.54 24.87 26.57
C GLY A 393 -30.49 23.34 26.59
N LEU A 394 -30.63 22.70 27.75
CA LEU A 394 -30.74 21.24 27.90
C LEU A 394 -32.17 20.75 27.61
N ASN A 395 -32.69 21.14 26.44
CA ASN A 395 -34.05 20.86 25.99
C ASN A 395 -34.17 19.45 25.36
N THR A 396 -35.33 19.17 24.77
CA THR A 396 -35.61 17.92 24.05
C THR A 396 -34.66 17.68 22.87
N GLU A 397 -34.22 18.74 22.19
CA GLU A 397 -33.30 18.66 21.05
C GLU A 397 -31.89 18.27 21.51
N TRP A 398 -31.41 18.85 22.63
CA TRP A 398 -30.16 18.45 23.25
C TRP A 398 -30.19 16.97 23.67
N LEU A 399 -31.29 16.52 24.29
CA LEU A 399 -31.46 15.12 24.67
C LEU A 399 -31.47 14.18 23.46
N SER A 400 -32.13 14.55 22.36
CA SER A 400 -32.08 13.75 21.14
C SER A 400 -30.69 13.74 20.51
N SER A 401 -29.98 14.86 20.53
CA SER A 401 -28.60 14.93 20.04
C SER A 401 -27.67 14.06 20.87
N LEU A 402 -27.81 14.07 22.19
CA LEU A 402 -27.04 13.22 23.10
C LEU A 402 -27.37 11.73 22.87
N LEU A 403 -28.65 11.39 22.72
CA LEU A 403 -29.06 10.01 22.44
C LEU A 403 -28.42 9.51 21.13
N LEU A 404 -28.50 10.28 20.05
CA LEU A 404 -27.87 9.93 18.77
C LEU A 404 -26.34 9.79 18.88
N GLU A 405 -25.68 10.70 19.62
CA GLU A 405 -24.24 10.64 19.87
C GLU A 405 -23.84 9.34 20.60
N LEU A 406 -24.60 8.97 21.64
CA LEU A 406 -24.31 7.79 22.44
C LEU A 406 -24.71 6.49 21.72
N GLU A 407 -25.78 6.49 20.91
CA GLU A 407 -26.19 5.36 20.07
C GLU A 407 -25.11 5.05 19.02
N ALA A 408 -24.55 6.07 18.36
CA ALA A 408 -23.45 5.87 17.42
C ALA A 408 -22.24 5.18 18.08
N LEU A 409 -21.89 5.56 19.32
CA LEU A 409 -20.83 4.92 20.09
C LEU A 409 -21.17 3.49 20.53
N VAL A 410 -22.46 3.15 20.70
CA VAL A 410 -22.90 1.79 21.01
C VAL A 410 -22.90 0.90 19.76
N ASP A 411 -23.29 1.45 18.62
CA ASP A 411 -23.23 0.74 17.33
C ASP A 411 -21.78 0.32 17.00
N GLU A 412 -20.80 1.19 17.27
CA GLU A 412 -19.37 0.90 17.10
C GLU A 412 -18.83 -0.19 18.05
N LEU A 413 -19.52 -0.47 19.16
CA LEU A 413 -19.11 -1.51 20.11
C LEU A 413 -19.50 -2.92 19.66
N GLU A 414 -20.33 -3.05 18.62
CA GLU A 414 -20.85 -4.33 18.11
C GLU A 414 -21.35 -5.27 19.24
N ASP A 415 -22.06 -4.74 20.24
CA ASP A 415 -22.49 -5.50 21.44
C ASP A 415 -23.55 -6.56 21.09
N PRO A 416 -23.19 -7.86 21.04
CA PRO A 416 -24.12 -8.91 20.63
C PRO A 416 -25.15 -9.24 21.72
N THR A 417 -24.93 -8.76 22.94
CA THR A 417 -25.80 -9.05 24.09
C THR A 417 -26.87 -7.98 24.31
N GLY A 418 -26.73 -6.81 23.68
CA GLY A 418 -27.62 -5.66 23.86
C GLY A 418 -27.61 -5.06 25.28
N GLN A 419 -26.67 -5.49 26.14
CA GLN A 419 -26.58 -4.99 27.51
C GLN A 419 -26.19 -3.52 27.56
N THR A 420 -25.30 -3.09 26.67
CA THR A 420 -24.82 -1.70 26.58
C THR A 420 -25.95 -0.77 26.15
N GLN A 421 -26.78 -1.20 25.21
CA GLN A 421 -27.98 -0.47 24.81
C GLN A 421 -28.95 -0.31 25.98
N THR A 422 -29.21 -1.39 26.73
CA THR A 422 -30.08 -1.34 27.91
C THR A 422 -29.54 -0.37 28.98
N GLN A 423 -28.22 -0.35 29.19
CA GLN A 423 -27.56 0.60 30.09
C GLN A 423 -27.61 2.04 29.59
N LEU A 424 -27.63 2.26 28.27
CA LEU A 424 -27.81 3.57 27.65
C LEU A 424 -29.24 4.09 27.89
N ASP A 425 -30.25 3.26 27.66
CA ASP A 425 -31.65 3.62 27.86
C ASP A 425 -31.94 4.02 29.32
N ALA A 426 -31.41 3.23 30.26
CA ALA A 426 -31.48 3.53 31.68
C ALA A 426 -30.76 4.85 32.03
N PHE A 427 -29.60 5.11 31.41
CA PHE A 427 -28.87 6.35 31.60
C PHE A 427 -29.66 7.57 31.09
N ILE A 428 -30.21 7.52 29.88
CA ILE A 428 -31.02 8.59 29.30
C ILE A 428 -32.27 8.86 30.14
N THR A 429 -32.91 7.81 30.65
CA THR A 429 -34.05 7.93 31.57
C THR A 429 -33.67 8.65 32.86
N ASN A 430 -32.51 8.34 33.42
CA ASN A 430 -32.00 9.02 34.61
C ASN A 430 -31.68 10.50 34.34
N VAL A 431 -31.08 10.81 33.18
CA VAL A 431 -30.79 12.19 32.75
C VAL A 431 -32.09 12.99 32.63
N ARG A 432 -33.11 12.45 31.94
CA ARG A 432 -34.44 13.07 31.82
C ARG A 432 -35.07 13.34 33.18
N THR A 433 -35.00 12.37 34.08
CA THR A 433 -35.55 12.48 35.44
C THR A 433 -34.84 13.58 36.24
N ALA A 434 -33.51 13.66 36.14
CA ALA A 434 -32.72 14.69 36.81
C ALA A 434 -33.04 16.10 36.29
N LEU A 435 -33.14 16.28 34.96
CA LEU A 435 -33.51 17.57 34.36
C LEU A 435 -34.93 17.98 34.74
N ASN A 436 -35.88 17.05 34.73
CA ASN A 436 -37.26 17.32 35.16
C ASN A 436 -37.32 17.76 36.63
N ARG A 437 -36.55 17.11 37.51
CA ARG A 437 -36.45 17.50 38.93
C ARG A 437 -35.89 18.92 39.09
N LEU A 438 -34.80 19.25 38.38
CA LEU A 438 -34.23 20.60 38.39
C LEU A 438 -35.26 21.65 37.93
N CYS A 439 -35.98 21.38 36.85
CA CYS A 439 -37.02 22.27 36.33
C CYS A 439 -38.22 22.43 37.29
N ILE A 440 -38.54 21.41 38.09
CA ILE A 440 -39.58 21.49 39.13
C ILE A 440 -39.08 22.34 40.31
N GLU A 441 -37.85 22.12 40.78
CA GLU A 441 -37.24 22.89 41.87
C GLU A 441 -37.17 24.39 41.53
N ILE A 442 -36.68 24.72 40.33
CA ILE A 442 -36.62 26.10 39.82
C ILE A 442 -38.00 26.76 39.83
N ARG A 443 -39.04 26.05 39.35
CA ARG A 443 -40.42 26.56 39.33
C ARG A 443 -40.99 26.76 40.74
N ALA A 444 -40.79 25.79 41.63
CA ALA A 444 -41.26 25.88 43.01
C ALA A 444 -40.64 27.10 43.74
N HIS A 445 -39.37 27.40 43.48
CA HIS A 445 -38.71 28.56 44.06
C HIS A 445 -39.13 29.89 43.42
N GLN A 446 -39.32 29.95 42.10
CA GLN A 446 -39.87 31.14 41.44
C GLN A 446 -41.26 31.50 41.98
N GLN A 447 -42.11 30.50 42.24
CA GLN A 447 -43.42 30.70 42.83
C GLN A 447 -43.35 31.20 44.29
N ARG A 448 -42.41 30.69 45.10
CA ARG A 448 -42.18 31.18 46.47
C ARG A 448 -41.66 32.63 46.49
N ALA A 449 -40.80 33.01 45.54
CA ALA A 449 -40.31 34.38 45.41
C ALA A 449 -41.42 35.35 44.93
N ALA A 450 -42.26 34.93 43.97
CA ALA A 450 -43.41 35.71 43.49
C ALA A 450 -44.56 35.82 44.50
N GLY A 451 -44.64 34.89 45.47
CA GLY A 451 -45.57 35.00 46.61
C GLY A 451 -45.25 36.13 47.58
N GLY A 452 -44.08 36.77 47.47
CA GLY A 452 -43.68 37.97 48.23
C GLY A 452 -43.73 39.28 47.43
N ALA A 453 -43.86 39.23 46.09
CA ALA A 453 -43.96 40.40 45.23
C ALA A 453 -44.85 40.07 44.03
N GLY A 454 -46.00 40.76 43.95
CA GLY A 454 -47.05 40.51 42.98
C GLY A 454 -46.58 40.44 41.52
N VAL A 455 -46.97 39.33 40.88
CA VAL A 455 -47.24 39.09 39.46
C VAL A 455 -46.51 39.98 38.43
N ALA A 456 -45.58 39.37 37.69
CA ALA A 456 -45.52 39.53 36.22
C ALA A 456 -44.68 38.42 35.54
N SER A 457 -45.34 37.70 34.63
CA SER A 457 -44.81 37.12 33.38
C SER A 457 -43.63 36.13 33.43
N ALA A 458 -43.92 34.85 33.17
CA ALA A 458 -42.97 33.93 32.56
C ALA A 458 -43.72 32.94 31.65
N GLY A 459 -43.32 32.92 30.38
CA GLY A 459 -43.88 32.06 29.34
C GLY A 459 -43.91 30.59 29.73
N SER A 460 -44.95 29.92 29.26
CA SER A 460 -45.24 28.51 29.50
C SER A 460 -44.04 27.62 29.12
N PHE A 461 -43.47 26.96 30.12
CA PHE A 461 -42.49 25.90 29.95
C PHE A 461 -43.22 24.55 29.99
N THR A 462 -43.35 23.89 28.84
CA THR A 462 -43.85 22.52 28.74
C THR A 462 -42.69 21.55 28.99
N PRO A 463 -42.78 20.65 30.00
CA PRO A 463 -41.80 19.58 30.14
C PRO A 463 -41.85 18.66 28.90
N PRO A 464 -40.74 18.00 28.56
CA PRO A 464 -40.78 16.94 27.56
C PRO A 464 -41.79 15.86 28.01
N PRO A 465 -42.64 15.37 27.11
CA PRO A 465 -43.72 14.45 27.47
C PRO A 465 -43.16 13.18 28.10
N ALA A 466 -43.83 12.71 29.16
CA ALA A 466 -43.67 11.34 29.62
C ALA A 466 -44.37 10.43 28.60
N ALA A 467 -43.65 9.45 28.06
CA ALA A 467 -44.25 8.39 27.26
C ALA A 467 -44.28 7.10 28.06
N SER A 468 -45.47 6.50 28.05
CA SER A 468 -45.87 5.20 28.60
C SER A 468 -45.11 4.02 28.01
#